data_AF-A0A0L0LPB1-F1
#
_entry.id   AF-A0A0L0LPB1-F1
#
_cell.length_a   1.000
_cell.length_b   1.000
_cell.length_c   1.000
_cell.angle_alpha   90.00
_cell.angle_beta   90.00
_cell.angle_gamma   90.00
#
_symmetry.space_group_name_H-M   'P 1'
#
loop_
_entity.id
_entity.type
_entity.pdbx_description
1 polymer ?
#
loop_
_entity_poly.entity_id
_entity_poly.type
_entity_poly.pdbx_seq_one_letter_code
_entity_poly.pdbx_strand_id
1 'polypeptide(L)'
;MSFAELVGNVIVPIVDGAIIPLLYALSFIFFLYGVVKYFFLAGEEAKNEGKTYAIFGLVGLVVLFSVWGFVRLILHSFLDYALPFGL
;
A
#
# COMPACT_ATOMS: atom_id res chain seq x y z
N MET A 1 6.53 -27.11 -13.02
CA MET A 1 6.13 -25.77 -12.54
C MET A 1 4.69 -25.56 -12.95
N SER A 2 3.77 -25.62 -11.99
CA SER A 2 2.36 -25.28 -12.24
C SER A 2 2.19 -23.75 -12.26
N PHE A 3 1.10 -23.25 -12.85
CA PHE A 3 0.77 -21.82 -12.84
C PHE A 3 0.71 -21.25 -11.42
N ALA A 4 0.24 -22.04 -10.44
CA ALA A 4 0.18 -21.65 -9.04
C ALA A 4 1.58 -21.43 -8.44
N GLU A 5 2.56 -22.27 -8.77
CA GLU A 5 3.94 -22.14 -8.28
C GLU A 5 4.64 -20.92 -8.87
N LEU A 6 4.37 -20.56 -10.13
CA LEU A 6 4.92 -19.35 -10.75
C LEU A 6 4.40 -18.08 -10.08
N VAL A 7 3.09 -18.04 -9.80
CA VAL A 7 2.48 -16.89 -9.12
C VAL A 7 2.99 -16.80 -7.68
N GLY A 8 2.99 -17.90 -6.93
CA GLY A 8 3.39 -17.94 -5.52
C GLY A 8 4.87 -17.67 -5.27
N ASN A 9 5.76 -18.21 -6.11
CA ASN A 9 7.21 -18.12 -5.87
C ASN A 9 7.90 -16.96 -6.60
N VAL A 10 7.28 -16.38 -7.63
CA VAL A 10 7.89 -15.29 -8.41
C VAL A 10 7.11 -13.99 -8.26
N ILE A 11 5.80 -14.01 -8.48
CA ILE A 11 5.01 -12.76 -8.53
C ILE A 11 4.78 -12.20 -7.13
N VAL A 12 4.26 -13.01 -6.20
CA VAL A 12 3.93 -12.57 -4.84
C VAL A 12 5.15 -11.98 -4.11
N PRO A 13 6.34 -12.61 -4.08
CA PRO A 13 7.49 -12.07 -3.35
C PRO A 13 8.01 -10.74 -3.90
N ILE A 14 7.92 -10.52 -5.22
CA ILE A 14 8.31 -9.25 -5.83
C ILE A 14 7.33 -8.14 -5.44
N VAL A 15 6.03 -8.44 -5.46
CA VAL A 15 5.00 -7.47 -5.09
C VAL A 15 5.09 -7.14 -3.60
N ASP A 16 5.20 -8.15 -2.73
CA ASP A 16 5.38 -8.01 -1.28
C ASP A 16 6.67 -7.28 -0.90
N GLY A 17 7.78 -7.62 -1.56
CA GLY A 17 9.11 -7.14 -1.18
C GLY A 17 9.49 -5.78 -1.75
N ALA A 18 8.93 -5.39 -2.89
CA ALA A 18 9.32 -4.16 -3.58
C ALA A 18 8.14 -3.22 -3.83
N ILE A 19 7.10 -3.70 -4.53
CA ILE A 19 6.06 -2.82 -5.08
C ILE A 19 5.21 -2.22 -3.96
N ILE A 20 4.72 -3.04 -3.05
CA ILE A 20 3.82 -2.58 -1.98
C ILE A 20 4.53 -1.66 -0.99
N PRO A 21 5.73 -1.98 -0.48
CA PRO A 21 6.52 -1.04 0.34
C PRO A 21 6.80 0.28 -0.38
N LEU A 22 7.09 0.24 -1.69
CA LEU A 22 7.32 1.44 -2.49
C LEU A 22 6.05 2.30 -2.58
N LEU A 23 4.89 1.69 -2.81
CA LEU A 23 3.62 2.41 -2.86
C LEU A 23 3.26 3.04 -1.50
N TYR A 24 3.51 2.33 -0.39
CA TYR A 24 3.35 2.92 0.95
C TYR A 24 4.26 4.12 1.16
N ALA A 25 5.54 4.00 0.78
CA ALA A 25 6.50 5.10 0.89
C ALA A 25 6.06 6.31 0.06
N LEU A 26 5.62 6.09 -1.18
CA LEU A 26 5.11 7.17 -2.05
C LEU A 26 3.86 7.83 -1.46
N SER A 27 2.84 7.05 -1.07
CA SER A 27 1.63 7.61 -0.45
C SER A 27 1.93 8.37 0.84
N PHE A 28 2.88 7.89 1.64
CA PHE A 28 3.33 8.58 2.84
C PHE A 28 4.05 9.90 2.52
N ILE A 29 4.89 9.94 1.48
CA ILE A 29 5.52 11.19 1.02
C ILE A 29 4.47 12.19 0.53
N PHE A 30 3.47 11.75 -0.25
CA PHE A 30 2.37 12.63 -0.68
C PHE A 30 1.56 13.16 0.50
N PHE A 31 1.31 12.31 1.51
CA PHE A 31 0.67 12.72 2.75
C PHE A 31 1.50 13.80 3.47
N LEU A 32 2.80 13.58 3.67
CA LEU A 32 3.70 14.54 4.31
C LEU A 32 3.80 15.85 3.52
N TYR A 33 3.88 15.80 2.19
CA TYR A 33 3.88 16.98 1.35
C TYR A 33 2.60 17.81 1.53
N GLY A 34 1.44 17.16 1.58
CA GLY A 34 0.17 17.81 1.87
C GLY A 34 0.12 18.46 3.25
N VAL A 35 0.60 17.76 4.28
CA VAL A 35 0.69 18.29 5.65
C VAL A 35 1.61 19.51 5.70
N VAL A 36 2.81 19.42 5.11
CA VAL A 36 3.76 20.53 5.07
C VAL A 36 3.14 21.74 4.35
N LYS A 37 2.51 21.51 3.19
CA LYS A 37 1.83 22.55 2.42
C LYS A 37 0.65 23.17 3.16
N TYR A 38 -0.08 22.39 3.95
CA TYR A 38 -1.21 22.87 4.75
C TYR A 38 -0.78 23.72 5.95
N PHE A 39 0.30 23.34 6.64
CA PHE A 39 0.73 24.00 7.89
C PHE A 39 1.78 25.10 7.71
N PHE A 40 2.71 24.96 6.75
CA PHE A 40 3.84 25.89 6.62
C PHE A 40 3.66 26.96 5.53
N LEU A 41 2.80 26.73 4.53
CA LEU A 41 2.53 27.74 3.50
C LEU A 41 1.32 28.61 3.90
N ALA A 42 1.53 29.92 3.90
CA ALA A 42 0.49 30.91 4.20
C ALA A 42 -0.33 31.23 2.94
N GLY A 43 -1.65 31.19 3.05
CA GLY A 43 -2.58 31.48 1.96
C GLY A 43 -3.73 30.47 1.91
N GLU A 44 -4.95 30.95 1.67
CA GLU A 44 -6.16 30.11 1.63
C GLU A 44 -6.08 29.03 0.53
N GLU A 45 -5.49 29.38 -0.61
CA GLU A 45 -5.31 28.50 -1.76
C GLU A 45 -4.29 27.38 -1.46
N ALA A 46 -3.13 27.74 -0.89
CA ALA A 46 -2.12 26.77 -0.47
C ALA A 46 -2.65 25.80 0.60
N LYS A 47 -3.48 26.31 1.52
CA LYS A 47 -4.13 25.51 2.56
C LYS A 47 -5.15 24.53 1.97
N ASN A 48 -5.98 24.96 1.03
CA ASN A 48 -6.94 24.07 0.35
C ASN A 48 -6.23 22.97 -0.46
N GLU A 49 -5.16 23.33 -1.18
CA GLU A 49 -4.36 22.36 -1.91
C GLU A 49 -3.65 21.38 -0.97
N GLY A 50 -3.00 21.88 0.09
CA GLY A 50 -2.29 21.05 1.07
C GLY A 50 -3.21 20.05 1.76
N LYS A 51 -4.40 20.48 2.16
CA LYS A 51 -5.44 19.59 2.70
C LYS A 51 -5.81 18.49 1.71
N THR A 52 -5.96 18.86 0.43
CA THR A 52 -6.32 17.92 -0.63
C THR A 52 -5.24 16.86 -0.81
N TYR A 53 -3.96 17.25 -0.94
CA TYR A 53 -2.85 16.29 -1.04
C TYR A 53 -2.71 15.41 0.21
N ALA A 54 -2.91 15.97 1.40
CA ALA A 54 -2.86 15.19 2.63
C ALA A 54 -3.96 14.12 2.65
N ILE A 55 -5.19 14.49 2.26
CA ILE A 55 -6.30 13.53 2.18
C ILE A 55 -6.02 12.46 1.12
N PHE A 56 -5.55 12.82 -0.08
CA PHE A 56 -5.23 11.84 -1.12
C PHE A 56 -4.10 10.89 -0.69
N GLY A 57 -3.06 11.39 -0.02
CA GLY A 57 -2.01 10.56 0.54
C GLY A 57 -2.54 9.59 1.62
N LEU A 58 -3.39 10.09 2.52
CA LEU A 58 -4.01 9.28 3.57
C LEU A 58 -4.95 8.21 2.98
N VAL A 59 -5.80 8.58 2.03
CA VAL A 59 -6.68 7.64 1.33
C VAL A 59 -5.87 6.58 0.59
N GLY A 60 -4.78 6.97 -0.07
CA GLY A 60 -3.85 6.03 -0.70
C GLY A 60 -3.30 5.01 0.29
N LEU A 61 -2.84 5.46 1.46
CA LEU A 61 -2.37 4.57 2.53
C LEU A 61 -3.47 3.60 3.00
N VAL A 62 -4.69 4.09 3.27
CA VAL A 62 -5.81 3.26 3.74
C VAL A 62 -6.23 2.23 2.70
N VAL A 63 -6.29 2.61 1.42
CA VAL A 63 -6.65 1.70 0.32
C VAL A 63 -5.58 0.62 0.16
N LEU A 64 -4.29 0.99 0.17
CA LEU A 64 -3.19 0.03 0.10
C LEU A 64 -3.25 -0.97 1.28
N PHE A 65 -3.47 -0.47 2.50
CA PHE A 65 -3.66 -1.32 3.68
C PHE A 65 -4.85 -2.25 3.56
N SER A 66 -5.97 -1.75 3.05
CA SER A 66 -7.21 -2.52 2.92
C SER A 66 -7.07 -3.62 1.86
N VAL A 67 -6.60 -3.27 0.65
CA VAL A 67 -6.46 -4.22 -0.46
C VAL A 67 -5.38 -5.26 -0.16
N TRP A 68 -4.19 -4.81 0.25
CA TRP A 68 -3.08 -5.73 0.49
C TRP A 68 -3.25 -6.54 1.77
N GLY A 69 -3.78 -5.93 2.82
CA GLY A 69 -4.15 -6.62 4.04
C GLY A 69 -5.16 -7.73 3.76
N PHE A 70 -6.14 -7.48 2.90
CA PHE A 70 -7.11 -8.49 2.48
C PHE A 70 -6.48 -9.63 1.66
N VAL A 71 -5.61 -9.31 0.70
CA VAL A 71 -4.85 -10.31 -0.07
C VAL A 71 -4.07 -11.23 0.86
N ARG A 72 -3.31 -10.67 1.81
CA ARG A 72 -2.55 -11.45 2.79
C ARG A 72 -3.44 -12.28 3.71
N LEU A 73 -4.59 -11.74 4.11
CA LEU A 73 -5.56 -12.46 4.93
C LEU A 73 -6.05 -13.71 4.20
N ILE A 74 -6.40 -13.60 2.91
CA ILE A 74 -6.82 -14.74 2.11
C ILE A 74 -5.68 -15.75 1.93
N LEU A 75 -4.47 -15.29 1.57
CA LEU A 75 -3.32 -16.17 1.38
C LEU A 75 -2.99 -16.96 2.65
N HIS A 76 -2.88 -16.30 3.80
CA HIS A 76 -2.59 -16.98 5.07
C HIS A 76 -3.75 -17.84 5.57
N SER A 77 -5.01 -17.40 5.39
CA SER A 77 -6.15 -18.10 6.00
C SER A 77 -6.60 -19.31 5.18
N PHE A 78 -6.51 -19.25 3.85
CA PHE A 78 -6.97 -20.33 2.97
C PHE A 78 -5.85 -21.21 2.41
N LEU A 79 -4.62 -20.68 2.23
CA LEU A 79 -3.53 -21.45 1.63
C LEU A 79 -2.70 -22.19 2.70
N ASP A 80 -2.33 -21.53 3.81
CA ASP A 80 -1.50 -22.15 4.86
C ASP A 80 -2.24 -23.24 5.66
N TYR A 81 -3.55 -23.08 5.90
CA TYR A 81 -4.36 -24.09 6.60
C TYR A 81 -4.78 -25.27 5.71
N ALA A 82 -4.83 -25.09 4.38
CA ALA A 82 -5.18 -26.15 3.45
C ALA A 82 -3.97 -27.02 3.04
N LEU A 83 -2.73 -26.51 3.13
CA LEU A 83 -1.50 -27.25 2.82
C LEU A 83 -0.39 -26.93 3.85
N PRO A 84 -0.22 -27.75 4.92
CA PRO A 84 0.80 -27.54 5.96
C PRO A 84 2.24 -27.88 5.51
N PHE A 85 2.47 -28.06 4.21
CA PHE A 85 3.79 -28.29 3.63
C PHE A 85 4.04 -27.18 2.62
N GLY A 86 4.81 -26.16 3.02
CA GLY A 86 5.14 -25.01 2.18
C GLY A 86 5.76 -25.41 0.84
N LEU A 87 4.92 -25.48 -0.19
CA LEU A 87 5.21 -25.67 -1.61
C LEU A 87 4.47 -24.58 -2.41
#